data_AF-A0A936HQL5-F1
#
_entry.id   AF-A0A936HQL5-F1
#
_cell.length_a   1.000
_cell.length_b   1.000
_cell.length_c   1.000
_cell.angle_alpha   90.00
_cell.angle_beta   90.00
_cell.angle_gamma   90.00
#
_symmetry.space_group_name_H-M   'P 1'
#
loop_
_entity.id
_entity.type
_entity.pdbx_description
1 polymer ?
#
loop_
_entity_poly.entity_id
_entity_poly.type
_entity_poly.pdbx_seq_one_letter_code
_entity_poly.pdbx_strand_id
1 'polypeptide(L)'
;MQDLSPASRGGAMDARQITFLETVFGQSLANPDSNAATQWRMSWHQVREYYGASLLAQTTLKPLFDQIQYTWDDASQTLKADLSGVETLLQDGLAADAANGTTTGTAQLADFARAIKGLGAQDSVNYLALRETFVELDQLNGTDLAWAMDSAGLPVYDTLHTGQRAWSPHMEGTDGSEAVRGSLVEGDGYINSLYGHDTLWGTQRNEHLINEAGNSLLYGAGGGDTLNAGDGDDTLDGGTGNDTLMGEAGNDTYVFRKGSGVDQIYTWNAGDRVWLAANADEVTVKRSRNDLVIGFIDTPDKLIVKNYQSVAQSGAVIGFRDGSTWDDAGIAAGAGPGNDLLIGSASADTLPGLAGNDQIAGNAGNDLIDGGSGNDTLIGAADYSAYADLLAPATRGNGDDSYLFRRGDGNDTIADLDPTANTDTLRLIGIAPEELSLRIANERSGWDGRTATTLADIVIDLGQGESITLQGALNRSGAATGKIERIEFAASADAEPTLIWTEPDLRAKLLAGSAADNDIQGWGDADRIDGGAGNESRRWQDGGPVDIRFAANDDAFEVRRTA
;
A
#
# COMPACT_ATOMS: atom_id res chain seq x y z
N MET A 1 15.44 34.36 21.21
CA MET A 1 14.46 33.29 20.94
C MET A 1 13.67 32.83 22.17
N GLN A 2 14.04 33.20 23.41
CA GLN A 2 13.34 32.72 24.62
C GLN A 2 11.91 33.27 24.82
N ASP A 3 11.51 34.35 24.13
CA ASP A 3 10.19 34.98 24.33
C ASP A 3 9.11 34.57 23.31
N LEU A 4 9.40 33.63 22.40
CA LEU A 4 8.42 33.13 21.42
C LEU A 4 7.74 31.87 21.94
N SER A 5 6.41 31.92 22.09
CA SER A 5 5.60 30.74 22.42
C SER A 5 5.63 29.73 21.25
N PRO A 6 5.88 28.44 21.50
CA PRO A 6 5.94 27.42 20.46
C PRO A 6 4.72 27.38 19.54
N ALA A 7 3.51 27.62 20.07
CA ALA A 7 2.26 27.55 19.32
C ALA A 7 1.85 28.87 18.65
N SER A 8 2.65 29.94 18.76
CA SER A 8 2.25 31.29 18.32
C SER A 8 2.14 31.48 16.80
N ARG A 9 2.60 30.51 16.00
CA ARG A 9 2.58 30.52 14.53
C ARG A 9 1.76 29.36 13.95
N GLY A 10 0.73 28.93 14.69
CA GLY A 10 -0.08 27.75 14.34
C GLY A 10 0.45 26.48 15.02
N GLY A 11 -0.39 25.45 15.13
CA GLY A 11 -0.04 24.20 15.81
C GLY A 11 0.80 23.24 14.95
N ALA A 12 0.98 23.53 13.66
CA ALA A 12 1.63 22.63 12.72
C ALA A 12 3.16 22.54 12.91
N MET A 13 3.84 23.59 13.38
CA MET A 13 5.28 23.59 13.62
C MET A 13 5.64 24.61 14.71
N ASP A 14 6.70 24.33 15.49
CA ASP A 14 7.15 25.24 16.53
C ASP A 14 7.58 26.59 15.93
N ALA A 15 6.96 27.67 16.40
CA ALA A 15 7.22 29.03 15.95
C ALA A 15 8.71 29.44 16.04
N ARG A 16 9.46 28.85 16.97
CA ARG A 16 10.90 29.09 17.14
C ARG A 16 11.71 28.47 15.99
N GLN A 17 11.29 27.31 15.48
CA GLN A 17 11.92 26.66 14.33
C GLN A 17 11.65 27.45 13.06
N ILE A 18 10.42 27.92 12.86
CA ILE A 18 10.05 28.79 11.73
C ILE A 18 10.89 30.08 11.77
N THR A 19 10.99 30.72 12.94
CA THR A 19 11.78 31.96 13.10
C THR A 19 13.27 31.73 12.79
N PHE A 20 13.82 30.56 13.15
CA PHE A 20 15.18 30.20 12.78
C PHE A 20 15.34 30.11 11.26
N LEU A 21 14.43 29.41 10.57
CA LEU A 21 14.45 29.32 9.11
C LEU A 21 14.33 30.70 8.43
N GLU A 22 13.42 31.56 8.91
CA GLU A 22 13.28 32.94 8.43
C GLU A 22 14.58 33.73 8.59
N THR A 23 15.28 33.53 9.70
CA THR A 23 16.57 34.18 9.97
C THR A 23 17.65 33.72 9.01
N VAL A 24 17.72 32.41 8.75
CA VAL A 24 18.72 31.83 7.83
C VAL A 24 18.45 32.23 6.38
N PHE A 25 17.19 32.18 5.95
CA PHE A 25 16.80 32.51 4.57
C PHE A 25 16.65 34.02 4.32
N GLY A 26 16.66 34.85 5.38
CA GLY A 26 16.55 36.30 5.26
C GLY A 26 15.19 36.78 4.75
N GLN A 27 14.15 35.95 4.85
CA GLN A 27 12.81 36.25 4.38
C GLN A 27 11.77 35.75 5.38
N SER A 28 10.63 36.46 5.46
CA SER A 28 9.50 35.95 6.23
C SER A 28 8.85 34.80 5.47
N LEU A 29 8.54 33.75 6.21
CA LEU A 29 7.96 32.52 5.74
C LEU A 29 6.49 32.48 6.17
N ALA A 30 5.59 31.98 5.33
CA ALA A 30 4.20 31.76 5.73
C ALA A 30 4.11 30.70 6.85
N ASN A 31 3.01 30.64 7.59
CA ASN A 31 2.81 29.50 8.49
C ASN A 31 2.58 28.25 7.64
N PRO A 32 3.35 27.17 7.85
CA PRO A 32 3.11 25.94 7.12
C PRO A 32 1.79 25.33 7.58
N ASP A 33 1.07 24.70 6.66
CA ASP A 33 0.04 23.73 7.02
C ASP A 33 0.71 22.45 7.58
N SER A 34 -0.10 21.46 8.00
CA SER A 34 0.42 20.20 8.55
C SER A 34 1.36 19.47 7.58
N ASN A 35 1.12 19.65 6.28
CA ASN A 35 1.82 18.97 5.19
C ASN A 35 3.19 19.59 4.92
N ALA A 36 3.25 20.92 4.77
CA ALA A 36 4.48 21.67 4.59
C ALA A 36 5.34 21.70 5.87
N ALA A 37 4.72 21.62 7.06
CA ALA A 37 5.41 21.65 8.33
C ALA A 37 6.44 20.53 8.46
N THR A 38 6.13 19.36 7.92
CA THR A 38 7.00 18.19 7.88
C THR A 38 8.32 18.48 7.16
N GLN A 39 8.24 18.96 5.91
CA GLN A 39 9.40 19.33 5.11
C GLN A 39 10.21 20.48 5.74
N TRP A 40 9.51 21.40 6.40
CA TRP A 40 10.15 22.52 7.07
C TRP A 40 10.89 22.08 8.32
N ARG A 41 10.36 21.13 9.10
CA ARG A 41 11.07 20.53 10.24
C ARG A 41 12.35 19.84 9.74
N MET A 42 12.26 19.01 8.69
CA MET A 42 13.43 18.37 8.09
C MET A 42 14.48 19.40 7.66
N SER A 43 14.06 20.44 6.94
CA SER A 43 14.92 21.54 6.49
C SER A 43 15.55 22.29 7.67
N TRP A 44 14.75 22.59 8.72
CA TRP A 44 15.23 23.25 9.93
C TRP A 44 16.32 22.43 10.62
N HIS A 45 16.09 21.13 10.79
CA HIS A 45 17.07 20.24 11.38
C HIS A 45 18.36 20.18 10.54
N GLN A 46 18.27 20.01 9.23
CA GLN A 46 19.45 19.99 8.34
C GLN A 46 20.28 21.28 8.45
N VAL A 47 19.62 22.44 8.40
CA VAL A 47 20.27 23.74 8.49
C VAL A 47 20.87 23.96 9.88
N ARG A 48 20.15 23.59 10.94
CA ARG A 48 20.63 23.68 12.33
C ARG A 48 21.90 22.88 12.52
N GLU A 49 21.93 21.63 12.05
CA GLU A 49 23.11 20.76 12.15
C GLU A 49 24.30 21.32 11.37
N TYR A 50 24.09 21.79 10.13
CA TYR A 50 25.16 22.40 9.34
C TYR A 50 25.76 23.63 10.03
N TYR A 51 24.92 24.53 10.55
CA TYR A 51 25.37 25.72 11.28
C TYR A 51 26.06 25.36 12.60
N GLY A 52 25.52 24.38 13.34
CA GLY A 52 26.11 23.88 14.57
C GLY A 52 27.49 23.30 14.34
N ALA A 53 27.62 22.43 13.33
CA ALA A 53 28.88 21.85 12.91
C ALA A 53 29.89 22.91 12.43
N SER A 54 29.44 23.89 11.64
CA SER A 54 30.27 25.01 11.19
C SER A 54 30.78 25.85 12.37
N LEU A 55 29.94 26.08 13.38
CA LEU A 55 30.33 26.84 14.57
C LEU A 55 31.31 26.04 15.43
N LEU A 56 31.06 24.74 15.65
CA LEU A 56 31.97 23.85 16.37
C LEU A 56 33.36 23.83 15.71
N ALA A 57 33.40 23.69 14.38
CA ALA A 57 34.64 23.71 13.59
C ALA A 57 35.42 25.03 13.74
N GLN A 58 34.71 26.16 13.89
CA GLN A 58 35.33 27.49 14.04
C GLN A 58 35.63 27.89 15.49
N THR A 59 35.15 27.12 16.48
CA THR A 59 35.27 27.44 17.90
C THR A 59 36.00 26.33 18.66
N THR A 60 35.27 25.43 19.33
CA THR A 60 35.80 24.40 20.21
C THR A 60 36.76 23.44 19.49
N LEU A 61 36.47 23.11 18.23
CA LEU A 61 37.26 22.19 17.42
C LEU A 61 38.24 22.89 16.48
N LYS A 62 38.33 24.23 16.54
CA LYS A 62 39.25 25.00 15.71
C LYS A 62 40.69 24.46 15.72
N PRO A 63 41.27 24.05 16.88
CA PRO A 63 42.62 23.50 16.89
C PRO A 63 42.79 22.23 16.04
N LEU A 64 41.74 21.40 15.93
CA LEU A 64 41.72 20.21 15.09
C LEU A 64 41.52 20.59 13.62
N PHE A 65 40.53 21.43 13.31
CA PHE A 65 40.26 21.86 11.94
C PHE A 65 41.42 22.64 11.31
N ASP A 66 42.20 23.38 12.10
CA ASP A 66 43.42 24.06 11.64
C ASP A 66 44.53 23.08 11.21
N GLN A 67 44.47 21.81 11.62
CA GLN A 67 45.43 20.78 11.19
C GLN A 67 45.11 20.15 9.83
N ILE A 68 43.90 20.35 9.31
CA ILE A 68 43.48 19.75 8.03
C ILE A 68 44.24 20.46 6.90
N GLN A 69 45.12 19.73 6.22
CA GLN A 69 45.86 20.26 5.08
C GLN A 69 45.21 19.81 3.77
N TYR A 70 44.98 20.74 2.84
CA TYR A 70 44.43 20.42 1.54
C TYR A 70 45.51 20.47 0.47
N THR A 71 45.60 19.41 -0.32
CA THR A 71 46.52 19.30 -1.46
C THR A 71 45.73 18.96 -2.72
N TRP A 72 46.16 19.52 -3.85
CA TRP A 72 45.59 19.16 -5.15
C TRP A 72 46.32 17.94 -5.69
N ASP A 73 45.58 16.87 -6.02
CA ASP A 73 46.15 15.70 -6.68
C ASP A 73 45.92 15.79 -8.20
N ASP A 74 47.01 16.08 -8.93
CA ASP A 74 47.00 16.18 -10.38
C ASP A 74 46.64 14.86 -11.08
N ALA A 75 46.87 13.70 -10.45
CA ALA A 75 46.59 12.40 -11.06
C ALA A 75 45.10 12.05 -11.00
N SER A 76 44.43 12.34 -9.89
CA SER A 76 42.98 12.12 -9.75
C SER A 76 42.14 13.34 -10.14
N GLN A 77 42.76 14.50 -10.36
CA GLN A 77 42.09 15.79 -10.58
C GLN A 77 41.09 16.11 -9.44
N THR A 78 41.48 15.79 -8.20
CA THR A 78 40.66 16.02 -7.01
C THR A 78 41.45 16.70 -5.91
N LEU A 79 40.74 17.43 -5.04
CA LEU A 79 41.30 17.93 -3.79
C LEU A 79 41.40 16.77 -2.79
N LYS A 80 42.55 16.63 -2.13
CA LYS A 80 42.78 15.66 -1.06
C LYS A 80 43.02 16.38 0.25
N ALA A 81 42.32 15.98 1.31
CA ALA A 81 42.65 16.40 2.66
C ALA A 81 43.64 15.41 3.31
N ASP A 82 44.53 15.93 4.14
CA ASP A 82 45.40 15.19 5.04
C ASP A 82 44.95 15.44 6.48
N LEU A 83 44.62 14.35 7.18
CA LEU A 83 44.15 14.34 8.56
C LEU A 83 45.23 13.88 9.56
N SER A 84 46.47 13.66 9.15
CA SER A 84 47.54 13.17 10.03
C SER A 84 47.80 14.07 11.25
N GLY A 85 47.69 15.39 11.08
CA GLY A 85 47.80 16.35 12.18
C GLY A 85 46.60 16.27 13.15
N VAL A 86 45.40 16.02 12.63
CA VAL A 86 44.18 15.78 13.43
C VAL A 86 44.34 14.48 14.24
N GLU A 87 44.78 13.41 13.57
CA GLU A 87 45.03 12.11 14.18
C GLU A 87 45.99 12.22 15.37
N THR A 88 47.11 12.91 15.19
CA THR A 88 48.11 13.12 16.25
C THR A 88 47.53 13.81 17.47
N LEU A 89 46.79 14.91 17.29
CA LEU A 89 46.19 15.65 18.40
C LEU A 89 45.12 14.84 19.15
N LEU A 90 44.31 14.07 18.43
CA LEU A 90 43.30 13.21 19.02
C LEU A 90 43.95 12.05 19.79
N GLN A 91 45.00 11.43 19.25
CA GLN A 91 45.76 10.38 19.95
C GLN A 91 46.42 10.92 21.24
N ASP A 92 46.99 12.13 21.22
CA ASP A 92 47.54 12.77 22.42
C ASP A 92 46.45 13.01 23.48
N GLY A 93 45.26 13.45 23.06
CA GLY A 93 44.10 13.62 23.95
C GLY A 93 43.63 12.30 24.56
N LEU A 94 43.58 11.23 23.77
CA LEU A 94 43.21 9.89 24.23
C LEU A 94 44.26 9.30 25.19
N ALA A 95 45.56 9.54 24.95
CA ALA A 95 46.62 9.15 25.88
C ALA A 95 46.51 9.90 27.22
N ALA A 96 46.11 11.18 27.19
CA ALA A 96 45.85 11.97 28.39
C ALA A 96 44.62 11.47 29.15
N ASP A 97 43.56 11.03 28.46
CA ASP A 97 42.40 10.38 29.06
C ASP A 97 42.80 9.12 29.82
N ALA A 98 43.59 8.24 29.19
CA ALA A 98 44.09 7.01 29.82
C ALA A 98 45.01 7.30 31.03
N ALA A 99 45.84 8.34 30.97
CA ALA A 99 46.76 8.70 32.04
C ALA A 99 46.08 9.35 33.26
N ASN A 100 45.02 10.12 33.02
CA ASN A 100 44.38 10.96 34.04
C ASN A 100 42.98 10.47 34.46
N GLY A 101 42.43 9.44 33.81
CA GLY A 101 41.08 8.97 34.04
C GLY A 101 40.01 9.98 33.60
N THR A 102 40.26 10.72 32.52
CA THR A 102 39.32 11.69 31.93
C THR A 102 38.70 11.17 30.64
N THR A 103 37.73 11.89 30.08
CA THR A 103 37.07 11.57 28.78
C THR A 103 37.14 12.75 27.79
N THR A 104 38.08 13.67 27.99
CA THR A 104 38.17 14.91 27.21
C THR A 104 38.58 14.63 25.77
N GLY A 105 39.59 13.77 25.55
CA GLY A 105 40.04 13.38 24.22
C GLY A 105 38.99 12.55 23.49
N THR A 106 38.32 11.67 24.23
CA THR A 106 37.20 10.86 23.72
C THR A 106 36.04 11.77 23.28
N ALA A 107 35.69 12.78 24.07
CA ALA A 107 34.66 13.76 23.70
C ALA A 107 35.07 14.61 22.49
N GLN A 108 36.35 15.00 22.38
CA GLN A 108 36.86 15.75 21.22
C GLN A 108 36.84 14.93 19.93
N LEU A 109 37.15 13.63 20.00
CA LEU A 109 37.03 12.69 18.87
C LEU A 109 35.58 12.61 18.39
N ALA A 110 34.66 12.49 19.33
CA ALA A 110 33.24 12.37 19.07
C ALA A 110 32.65 13.68 18.48
N ASP A 111 33.01 14.82 19.05
CA ASP A 111 32.62 16.15 18.55
C ASP A 111 33.19 16.42 17.15
N PHE A 112 34.42 15.98 16.88
CA PHE A 112 35.03 16.08 15.55
C PHE A 112 34.28 15.23 14.52
N ALA A 113 33.96 13.99 14.86
CA ALA A 113 33.09 13.13 14.04
C ALA A 113 31.74 13.81 13.75
N ARG A 114 31.10 14.38 14.79
CA ARG A 114 29.82 15.12 14.65
C ARG A 114 29.94 16.30 13.69
N ALA A 115 31.01 17.08 13.81
CA ALA A 115 31.23 18.24 12.96
C ALA A 115 31.47 17.84 11.49
N ILE A 116 32.29 16.83 11.23
CA ILE A 116 32.53 16.34 9.85
C ILE A 116 31.25 15.79 9.22
N LYS A 117 30.47 15.00 9.96
CA LYS A 117 29.16 14.47 9.51
C LYS A 117 28.13 15.60 9.29
N GLY A 118 28.07 16.59 10.18
CA GLY A 118 27.16 17.74 10.07
C GLY A 118 27.50 18.66 8.89
N LEU A 119 28.77 18.75 8.51
CA LEU A 119 29.23 19.47 7.32
C LEU A 119 29.06 18.67 6.02
N GLY A 120 28.74 17.38 6.08
CA GLY A 120 28.71 16.50 4.90
C GLY A 120 30.09 16.31 4.28
N ALA A 121 31.17 16.43 5.07
CA ALA A 121 32.53 16.49 4.57
C ALA A 121 33.25 15.12 4.55
N GLN A 122 32.57 14.02 4.92
CA GLN A 122 33.19 12.71 5.18
C GLN A 122 34.11 12.24 4.05
N ASP A 123 33.61 12.28 2.81
CA ASP A 123 34.36 11.85 1.62
C ASP A 123 35.48 12.84 1.28
N SER A 124 35.18 14.14 1.37
CA SER A 124 36.12 15.21 1.01
C SER A 124 37.36 15.25 1.92
N VAL A 125 37.23 14.80 3.16
CA VAL A 125 38.34 14.75 4.12
C VAL A 125 38.94 13.37 4.33
N ASN A 126 38.46 12.34 3.63
CA ASN A 126 38.85 10.94 3.85
C ASN A 126 38.66 10.49 5.32
N TYR A 127 37.51 10.85 5.89
CA TYR A 127 37.15 10.57 7.28
C TYR A 127 37.20 9.07 7.63
N LEU A 128 36.84 8.21 6.67
CA LEU A 128 36.84 6.76 6.87
C LEU A 128 38.23 6.22 7.21
N ALA A 129 39.28 6.68 6.53
CA ALA A 129 40.64 6.27 6.84
C ALA A 129 41.07 6.68 8.25
N LEU A 130 40.70 7.89 8.69
CA LEU A 130 40.95 8.35 10.06
C LEU A 130 40.23 7.45 11.08
N ARG A 131 38.96 7.13 10.81
CA ARG A 131 38.14 6.27 11.67
C ARG A 131 38.80 4.90 11.85
N GLU A 132 39.21 4.25 10.76
CA GLU A 132 39.84 2.92 10.85
C GLU A 132 41.11 2.92 11.71
N THR A 133 41.92 3.98 11.64
CA THR A 133 43.09 4.11 12.53
C THR A 133 42.72 4.11 14.01
N PHE A 134 41.64 4.82 14.39
CA PHE A 134 41.18 4.83 15.78
C PHE A 134 40.49 3.53 16.20
N VAL A 135 39.77 2.87 15.28
CA VAL A 135 39.19 1.53 15.52
C VAL A 135 40.29 0.50 15.81
N GLU A 136 41.39 0.52 15.04
CA GLU A 136 42.54 -0.36 15.30
C GLU A 136 43.20 -0.05 16.66
N LEU A 137 43.36 1.23 16.99
CA LEU A 137 43.89 1.67 18.29
C LEU A 137 42.99 1.21 19.46
N ASP A 138 41.68 1.19 19.24
CA ASP A 138 40.68 0.77 20.22
C ASP A 138 40.75 -0.74 20.50
N GLN A 139 40.97 -1.57 19.48
CA GLN A 139 41.19 -3.01 19.65
C GLN A 139 42.45 -3.32 20.49
N LEU A 140 43.42 -2.40 20.52
CA LEU A 140 44.62 -2.52 21.35
C LEU A 140 44.40 -2.10 22.81
N ASN A 141 43.41 -1.25 23.09
CA ASN A 141 43.23 -0.59 24.40
C ASN A 141 41.86 -0.83 25.08
N GLY A 142 40.88 -1.43 24.39
CA GLY A 142 39.60 -1.88 24.96
C GLY A 142 38.61 -0.78 25.35
N THR A 143 38.82 0.46 24.91
CA THR A 143 37.83 1.54 24.93
C THR A 143 36.74 1.26 23.86
N ASP A 144 35.74 2.13 23.70
CA ASP A 144 34.75 2.01 22.61
C ASP A 144 34.82 3.25 21.70
N LEU A 145 35.99 3.49 21.12
CA LEU A 145 36.27 4.67 20.28
C LEU A 145 35.54 4.59 18.93
N ALA A 146 35.36 3.37 18.41
CA ALA A 146 34.55 3.13 17.23
C ALA A 146 33.12 3.66 17.44
N TRP A 147 32.53 3.31 18.58
CA TRP A 147 31.22 3.81 18.98
C TRP A 147 31.20 5.32 19.18
N ALA A 148 32.21 5.92 19.82
CA ALA A 148 32.25 7.37 20.02
C ALA A 148 32.27 8.15 18.70
N MET A 149 32.94 7.61 17.68
CA MET A 149 32.97 8.19 16.33
C MET A 149 31.67 7.95 15.55
N ASP A 150 31.06 6.78 15.74
CA ASP A 150 29.83 6.40 15.03
C ASP A 150 28.60 7.09 15.60
N SER A 151 28.43 7.07 16.93
CA SER A 151 27.43 7.87 17.65
C SER A 151 27.71 9.37 17.61
N ALA A 152 28.90 9.74 17.15
CA ALA A 152 29.40 11.10 17.17
C ALA A 152 29.30 11.73 18.57
N GLY A 153 29.47 10.94 19.64
CA GLY A 153 29.48 11.39 21.04
C GLY A 153 28.11 11.50 21.67
N LEU A 154 27.09 10.95 21.04
CA LEU A 154 25.79 10.77 21.67
C LEU A 154 25.82 9.50 22.54
N PRO A 155 25.20 9.52 23.72
CA PRO A 155 25.04 8.32 24.53
C PRO A 155 24.14 7.32 23.78
N VAL A 156 24.68 6.13 23.56
CA VAL A 156 24.06 5.03 22.80
C VAL A 156 24.17 3.71 23.57
N TYR A 157 23.12 3.27 24.26
CA TYR A 157 23.21 2.14 25.20
C TYR A 157 23.03 0.78 24.51
N ASP A 158 24.05 -0.09 24.41
CA ASP A 158 23.86 -1.49 23.96
C ASP A 158 23.23 -2.34 25.08
N THR A 159 21.98 -2.78 24.90
CA THR A 159 21.30 -3.66 25.87
C THR A 159 21.27 -5.14 25.46
N LEU A 160 21.75 -5.52 24.27
CA LEU A 160 21.50 -6.87 23.73
C LEU A 160 22.73 -7.76 23.52
N HIS A 161 23.97 -7.28 23.62
CA HIS A 161 25.14 -8.16 23.41
C HIS A 161 25.89 -8.52 24.69
N THR A 162 25.38 -9.54 25.38
CA THR A 162 26.16 -10.31 26.35
C THR A 162 27.25 -11.14 25.66
N GLY A 163 28.33 -10.46 25.25
CA GLY A 163 29.66 -11.08 25.24
C GLY A 163 30.26 -11.58 23.92
N GLN A 164 29.86 -11.09 22.74
CA GLN A 164 30.70 -11.24 21.54
C GLN A 164 30.82 -9.94 20.73
N ARG A 165 32.08 -9.48 20.57
CA ARG A 165 32.49 -8.42 19.66
C ARG A 165 32.26 -8.89 18.21
N ALA A 166 31.14 -8.49 17.62
CA ALA A 166 30.90 -8.63 16.19
C ALA A 166 30.47 -7.27 15.63
N TRP A 167 31.09 -6.88 14.53
CA TRP A 167 30.90 -5.64 13.81
C TRP A 167 29.48 -5.56 13.24
N SER A 168 28.51 -5.16 14.07
CA SER A 168 27.17 -4.81 13.60
C SER A 168 27.01 -3.31 13.77
N PRO A 169 26.61 -2.56 12.72
CA PRO A 169 26.41 -1.10 12.75
C PRO A 169 25.15 -0.73 13.54
N HIS A 170 25.08 -1.15 14.81
CA HIS A 170 23.96 -1.04 15.73
C HIS A 170 24.14 0.16 16.66
N MET A 171 23.22 1.13 16.61
CA MET A 171 23.22 2.34 17.44
C MET A 171 21.91 2.43 18.22
N GLU A 172 21.92 2.20 19.53
CA GLU A 172 20.78 2.47 20.44
C GLU A 172 20.78 3.93 20.94
N GLY A 173 19.65 4.60 21.20
CA GLY A 173 19.57 5.98 21.72
C GLY A 173 19.47 6.01 23.24
N THR A 174 18.77 7.01 23.78
CA THR A 174 18.39 7.09 25.20
C THR A 174 16.89 7.34 25.34
N ASP A 175 16.35 7.38 26.55
CA ASP A 175 14.94 7.78 26.77
C ASP A 175 14.70 9.31 26.59
N GLY A 176 15.67 10.03 26.03
CA GLY A 176 15.65 11.47 25.80
C GLY A 176 15.28 11.81 24.36
N SER A 177 15.21 13.10 24.02
CA SER A 177 15.01 13.52 22.63
C SER A 177 16.35 13.77 21.94
N GLU A 178 16.67 12.95 20.95
CA GLU A 178 17.97 12.86 20.29
C GLU A 178 17.91 13.11 18.77
N ALA A 179 19.10 13.33 18.20
CA ALA A 179 19.31 13.35 16.76
C ALA A 179 20.40 12.34 16.40
N VAL A 180 20.03 11.17 15.87
CA VAL A 180 20.94 10.06 15.57
C VAL A 180 21.15 9.94 14.06
N ARG A 181 22.39 9.66 13.62
CA ARG A 181 22.72 9.50 12.19
C ARG A 181 23.46 8.19 11.94
N GLY A 182 23.07 7.49 10.87
CA GLY A 182 23.63 6.24 10.38
C GLY A 182 25.15 6.24 10.23
N SER A 183 25.74 5.07 10.44
CA SER A 183 27.18 4.84 10.28
C SER A 183 27.51 4.53 8.82
N LEU A 184 28.62 5.06 8.29
CA LEU A 184 29.05 4.88 6.89
C LEU A 184 29.87 3.59 6.64
N VAL A 185 29.96 2.70 7.63
CA VAL A 185 30.81 1.50 7.60
C VAL A 185 30.17 0.41 6.72
N GLU A 186 30.97 -0.53 6.20
CA GLU A 186 30.47 -1.65 5.40
C GLU A 186 29.42 -2.49 6.16
N GLY A 187 28.20 -2.58 5.62
CA GLY A 187 27.08 -3.35 6.17
C GLY A 187 25.77 -2.56 6.16
N ASP A 188 24.64 -3.26 6.28
CA ASP A 188 23.33 -2.63 6.47
C ASP A 188 23.22 -2.13 7.92
N GLY A 189 22.84 -0.86 8.13
CA GLY A 189 22.82 -0.16 9.43
C GLY A 189 21.64 -0.53 10.33
N TYR A 190 21.78 -0.44 11.65
CA TYR A 190 20.65 -0.52 12.61
C TYR A 190 20.73 0.64 13.60
N ILE A 191 19.68 1.44 13.72
CA ILE A 191 19.54 2.54 14.66
C ILE A 191 18.26 2.29 15.47
N ASN A 192 18.31 2.25 16.80
CA ASN A 192 17.13 2.27 17.67
C ASN A 192 17.23 3.46 18.63
N SER A 193 16.49 4.54 18.46
CA SER A 193 16.61 5.70 19.36
C SER A 193 15.97 5.54 20.74
N LEU A 194 15.26 4.42 21.01
CA LEU A 194 14.47 4.20 22.22
C LEU A 194 13.28 5.18 22.32
N TYR A 195 13.07 5.80 23.48
CA TYR A 195 11.92 6.67 23.75
C TYR A 195 12.32 8.15 23.59
N GLY A 196 11.45 8.99 23.05
CA GLY A 196 11.67 10.42 22.94
C GLY A 196 11.15 11.01 21.64
N HIS A 197 11.28 12.33 21.49
CA HIS A 197 11.01 13.01 20.23
C HIS A 197 12.30 13.06 19.39
N ASP A 198 12.57 12.00 18.64
CA ASP A 198 13.87 11.81 18.03
C ASP A 198 13.90 12.23 16.57
N THR A 199 15.11 12.38 16.05
CA THR A 199 15.34 12.48 14.62
C THR A 199 16.43 11.52 14.18
N LEU A 200 16.06 10.57 13.31
CA LEU A 200 16.96 9.54 12.79
C LEU A 200 17.22 9.81 11.31
N TRP A 201 18.50 9.83 10.91
CA TRP A 201 18.88 9.85 9.50
C TRP A 201 19.69 8.60 9.14
N GLY A 202 19.28 7.88 8.12
CA GLY A 202 20.05 6.88 7.40
C GLY A 202 21.10 7.51 6.47
N THR A 203 21.62 6.70 5.54
CA THR A 203 22.76 7.00 4.69
C THR A 203 22.43 6.84 3.19
N GLN A 204 23.24 6.14 2.41
CA GLN A 204 22.93 5.78 1.01
C GLN A 204 22.93 4.25 0.86
N ARG A 205 22.77 3.55 1.98
CA ARG A 205 22.80 2.09 2.13
C ARG A 205 21.50 1.68 2.81
N ASN A 206 21.27 0.38 2.95
CA ASN A 206 20.07 -0.10 3.61
C ASN A 206 20.23 0.06 5.13
N GLU A 207 19.23 0.65 5.78
CA GLU A 207 19.19 0.82 7.22
C GLU A 207 17.88 0.37 7.86
N HIS A 208 17.98 -0.13 9.08
CA HIS A 208 16.87 -0.31 10.01
C HIS A 208 16.86 0.89 10.97
N LEU A 209 15.89 1.79 10.84
CA LEU A 209 15.70 2.94 11.73
C LEU A 209 14.50 2.65 12.64
N ILE A 210 14.70 2.62 13.95
CA ILE A 210 13.69 2.24 14.94
C ILE A 210 13.60 3.32 16.01
N ASN A 211 12.39 3.65 16.40
CA ASN A 211 12.04 4.37 17.62
C ASN A 211 10.97 3.55 18.36
N GLU A 212 10.92 3.67 19.68
CA GLU A 212 9.97 2.95 20.53
C GLU A 212 8.75 3.82 20.86
N ALA A 213 8.92 5.11 21.14
CA ALA A 213 7.81 6.05 21.32
C ALA A 213 8.24 7.53 21.28
N GLY A 214 7.30 8.40 20.94
CA GLY A 214 7.37 9.85 20.93
C GLY A 214 7.40 10.39 19.51
N ASN A 215 6.83 11.57 19.31
CA ASN A 215 6.72 12.20 17.98
C ASN A 215 8.11 12.47 17.36
N SER A 216 8.48 11.65 16.40
CA SER A 216 9.83 11.54 15.84
C SER A 216 9.84 11.73 14.32
N LEU A 217 11.05 11.88 13.79
CA LEU A 217 11.32 12.10 12.38
C LEU A 217 12.36 11.10 11.89
N LEU A 218 11.96 10.16 11.05
CA LEU A 218 12.85 9.14 10.48
C LEU A 218 13.06 9.41 8.99
N TYR A 219 14.31 9.47 8.56
CA TYR A 219 14.70 9.68 7.16
C TYR A 219 15.71 8.63 6.71
N GLY A 220 15.33 7.66 5.87
CA GLY A 220 16.21 6.58 5.40
C GLY A 220 17.32 7.07 4.44
N ALA A 221 17.02 8.16 3.72
CA ALA A 221 17.89 8.84 2.76
C ALA A 221 18.06 8.09 1.44
N GLY A 222 18.79 6.98 1.38
CA GLY A 222 18.79 6.16 0.19
C GLY A 222 19.25 4.75 0.48
N GLY A 223 18.78 3.76 -0.27
CA GLY A 223 18.89 2.37 0.13
C GLY A 223 17.51 1.72 0.12
N GLY A 224 17.41 0.43 0.45
CA GLY A 224 16.14 -0.20 0.77
C GLY A 224 16.00 -0.28 2.28
N ASP A 225 15.39 0.74 2.87
CA ASP A 225 15.39 0.96 4.30
C ASP A 225 14.16 0.36 4.98
N THR A 226 14.24 0.13 6.28
CA THR A 226 13.13 -0.25 7.15
C THR A 226 13.02 0.75 8.28
N LEU A 227 11.98 1.58 8.26
CA LEU A 227 11.73 2.61 9.27
C LEU A 227 10.56 2.17 10.15
N ASN A 228 10.78 2.05 11.46
CA ASN A 228 9.76 1.85 12.48
C ASN A 228 9.78 3.04 13.46
N ALA A 229 8.70 3.80 13.56
CA ALA A 229 8.67 5.01 14.40
C ALA A 229 8.12 4.79 15.83
N GLY A 230 7.55 3.63 16.12
CA GLY A 230 7.00 3.34 17.46
C GLY A 230 5.75 4.15 17.80
N ASP A 231 5.45 4.29 19.09
CA ASP A 231 4.22 5.01 19.52
C ASP A 231 4.39 6.53 19.43
N GLY A 232 3.70 7.26 18.56
CA GLY A 232 3.81 8.72 18.47
C GLY A 232 3.07 9.30 17.28
N ASP A 233 3.01 10.64 17.17
CA ASP A 233 2.66 11.26 15.88
C ASP A 233 3.95 11.46 15.09
N ASP A 234 4.30 10.50 14.23
CA ASP A 234 5.61 10.40 13.62
C ASP A 234 5.67 10.92 12.18
N THR A 235 6.88 11.13 11.69
CA THR A 235 7.14 11.41 10.28
C THR A 235 8.15 10.43 9.72
N LEU A 236 7.80 9.75 8.65
CA LEU A 236 8.64 8.77 7.98
C LEU A 236 8.87 9.18 6.51
N ASP A 237 10.13 9.22 6.10
CA ASP A 237 10.56 9.48 4.73
C ASP A 237 11.64 8.47 4.36
N GLY A 238 11.28 7.48 3.55
CA GLY A 238 12.20 6.41 3.15
C GLY A 238 13.45 6.94 2.44
N GLY A 239 13.29 7.99 1.62
CA GLY A 239 14.40 8.49 0.83
C GLY A 239 14.27 8.11 -0.64
N THR A 240 15.33 7.56 -1.20
CA THR A 240 15.38 6.95 -2.53
C THR A 240 15.66 5.45 -2.41
N GLY A 241 14.85 4.61 -3.04
CA GLY A 241 15.09 3.17 -3.08
C GLY A 241 13.79 2.41 -2.93
N ASN A 242 13.75 1.33 -2.18
CA ASN A 242 12.49 0.61 -1.97
C ASN A 242 12.34 0.35 -0.48
N ASP A 243 11.57 1.21 0.17
CA ASP A 243 11.58 1.31 1.62
C ASP A 243 10.35 0.64 2.25
N THR A 244 10.51 0.18 3.49
CA THR A 244 9.43 -0.34 4.34
C THR A 244 9.20 0.63 5.49
N LEU A 245 8.00 1.17 5.59
CA LEU A 245 7.63 2.23 6.54
C LEU A 245 6.55 1.73 7.51
N MET A 246 6.81 1.88 8.81
CA MET A 246 5.92 1.49 9.91
C MET A 246 5.86 2.65 10.91
N GLY A 247 4.79 3.44 10.85
CA GLY A 247 4.50 4.47 11.85
C GLY A 247 4.02 3.91 13.19
N GLU A 248 3.55 2.65 13.23
CA GLU A 248 3.03 1.98 14.43
C GLU A 248 1.79 2.65 15.03
N ALA A 249 1.87 3.40 16.13
CA ALA A 249 0.67 3.89 16.83
C ALA A 249 0.66 5.39 17.00
N GLY A 250 -0.35 6.05 16.44
CA GLY A 250 -0.56 7.49 16.52
C GLY A 250 -1.02 8.03 15.17
N ASN A 251 -0.85 9.33 14.91
CA ASN A 251 -1.20 9.93 13.63
C ASN A 251 0.07 10.25 12.83
N ASP A 252 0.46 9.33 11.97
CA ASP A 252 1.74 9.35 11.31
C ASP A 252 1.69 10.04 9.96
N THR A 253 2.82 10.58 9.52
CA THR A 253 2.98 11.24 8.23
C THR A 253 4.05 10.56 7.39
N TYR A 254 3.63 9.93 6.29
CA TYR A 254 4.51 9.27 5.32
C TYR A 254 4.80 10.21 4.15
N VAL A 255 6.07 10.51 3.91
CA VAL A 255 6.51 11.42 2.84
C VAL A 255 6.89 10.62 1.59
N PHE A 256 6.34 11.00 0.45
CA PHE A 256 6.66 10.35 -0.83
C PHE A 256 6.83 11.35 -1.98
N ARG A 257 7.84 11.12 -2.83
CA ARG A 257 8.23 12.03 -3.92
C ARG A 257 8.70 11.28 -5.16
N LYS A 258 8.76 11.96 -6.30
CA LYS A 258 9.34 11.40 -7.53
C LYS A 258 10.80 11.01 -7.27
N GLY A 259 11.19 9.80 -7.67
CA GLY A 259 12.49 9.21 -7.38
C GLY A 259 12.63 8.50 -6.04
N SER A 260 11.55 8.41 -5.24
CA SER A 260 11.54 7.60 -4.02
C SER A 260 11.59 6.10 -4.32
N GLY A 261 11.15 5.64 -5.51
CA GLY A 261 11.13 4.23 -5.88
C GLY A 261 9.83 3.54 -5.44
N VAL A 262 9.91 2.31 -4.93
CA VAL A 262 8.73 1.50 -4.57
C VAL A 262 8.68 1.23 -3.07
N ASP A 263 7.94 2.07 -2.36
CA ASP A 263 7.84 2.06 -0.91
C ASP A 263 6.56 1.36 -0.44
N GLN A 264 6.62 0.75 0.75
CA GLN A 264 5.51 0.02 1.36
C GLN A 264 5.22 0.53 2.77
N ILE A 265 3.98 0.90 3.03
CA ILE A 265 3.49 1.27 4.37
C ILE A 265 2.75 0.08 4.96
N TYR A 266 3.19 -0.43 6.12
CA TYR A 266 2.61 -1.63 6.75
C TYR A 266 1.63 -1.34 7.89
N THR A 267 1.74 -0.18 8.51
CA THR A 267 0.84 0.29 9.58
C THR A 267 0.04 1.46 9.02
N TRP A 268 -1.29 1.36 9.05
CA TRP A 268 -2.17 2.43 8.60
C TRP A 268 -3.30 2.62 9.61
N ASN A 269 -3.23 3.70 10.37
CA ASN A 269 -4.20 4.04 11.40
C ASN A 269 -5.13 5.17 10.99
N ALA A 270 -6.25 5.26 11.73
CA ALA A 270 -7.15 6.39 11.66
C ALA A 270 -6.43 7.69 12.06
N GLY A 271 -6.17 8.56 11.08
CA GLY A 271 -5.49 9.84 11.26
C GLY A 271 -4.15 9.97 10.55
N ASP A 272 -3.62 8.85 10.04
CA ASP A 272 -2.41 8.81 9.24
C ASP A 272 -2.55 9.58 7.92
N ARG A 273 -1.43 10.11 7.45
CA ARG A 273 -1.36 10.96 6.27
C ARG A 273 -0.24 10.53 5.35
N VAL A 274 -0.50 10.62 4.06
CA VAL A 274 0.55 10.58 3.04
C VAL A 274 0.74 12.00 2.54
N TRP A 275 1.96 12.51 2.59
CA TRP A 275 2.32 13.76 1.96
C TRP A 275 3.05 13.50 0.64
N LEU A 276 2.44 13.93 -0.45
CA LEU A 276 3.00 13.83 -1.80
C LEU A 276 3.64 15.14 -2.22
N ALA A 277 4.90 15.08 -2.65
CA ALA A 277 5.60 16.21 -3.26
C ALA A 277 5.13 16.52 -4.70
N ALA A 278 3.84 16.37 -4.98
CA ALA A 278 3.20 16.56 -6.27
C ALA A 278 1.81 17.17 -6.11
N ASN A 279 1.22 17.63 -7.22
CA ASN A 279 -0.18 18.03 -7.26
C ASN A 279 -1.09 16.84 -7.58
N ALA A 280 -2.39 16.96 -7.28
CA ALA A 280 -3.38 15.92 -7.51
C ALA A 280 -3.47 15.44 -8.97
N ASP A 281 -3.25 16.33 -9.94
CA ASP A 281 -3.25 16.01 -11.38
C ASP A 281 -1.98 15.30 -11.87
N GLU A 282 -0.97 15.14 -11.02
CA GLU A 282 0.27 14.42 -11.31
C GLU A 282 0.30 13.00 -10.71
N VAL A 283 -0.78 12.59 -10.02
CA VAL A 283 -0.84 11.39 -9.19
C VAL A 283 -1.89 10.43 -9.73
N THR A 284 -1.57 9.13 -9.72
CA THR A 284 -2.53 8.05 -9.95
C THR A 284 -2.76 7.33 -8.64
N VAL A 285 -4.01 7.05 -8.32
CA VAL A 285 -4.38 6.16 -7.21
C VAL A 285 -5.16 5.00 -7.82
N LYS A 286 -5.01 3.80 -7.25
CA LYS A 286 -5.83 2.64 -7.62
C LYS A 286 -5.89 1.63 -6.49
N ARG A 287 -6.92 0.79 -6.49
CA ARG A 287 -6.99 -0.34 -5.57
C ARG A 287 -6.40 -1.58 -6.23
N SER A 288 -5.62 -2.33 -5.47
CA SER A 288 -5.01 -3.56 -5.94
C SER A 288 -4.98 -4.57 -4.81
N ARG A 289 -5.86 -5.57 -4.88
CA ARG A 289 -6.08 -6.54 -3.81
C ARG A 289 -6.56 -5.82 -2.54
N ASN A 290 -5.83 -5.98 -1.45
CA ASN A 290 -6.03 -5.28 -0.19
C ASN A 290 -5.17 -4.02 -0.06
N ASP A 291 -4.50 -3.56 -1.12
CA ASP A 291 -3.56 -2.43 -1.02
C ASP A 291 -4.11 -1.20 -1.78
N LEU A 292 -3.78 -0.01 -1.27
CA LEU A 292 -3.90 1.24 -2.03
C LEU A 292 -2.56 1.50 -2.71
N VAL A 293 -2.57 1.65 -4.02
CA VAL A 293 -1.36 1.95 -4.79
C VAL A 293 -1.44 3.38 -5.28
N ILE A 294 -0.55 4.21 -4.76
CA ILE A 294 -0.36 5.61 -5.17
C ILE A 294 0.88 5.66 -6.05
N GLY A 295 0.82 6.38 -7.16
CA GLY A 295 1.95 6.54 -8.08
C GLY A 295 1.99 7.93 -8.70
N PHE A 296 3.11 8.28 -9.32
CA PHE A 296 3.22 9.50 -10.11
C PHE A 296 3.08 9.19 -11.61
N ILE A 297 2.40 10.06 -12.34
CA ILE A 297 2.30 9.96 -13.79
C ILE A 297 3.72 10.05 -14.39
N ASP A 298 3.97 9.23 -15.41
CA ASP A 298 5.24 9.13 -16.14
C ASP A 298 6.46 8.70 -15.30
N THR A 299 6.25 8.14 -14.10
CA THR A 299 7.34 7.53 -13.32
C THR A 299 7.00 6.09 -12.90
N PRO A 300 8.01 5.25 -12.60
CA PRO A 300 7.78 3.93 -12.04
C PRO A 300 7.54 3.94 -10.52
N ASP A 301 7.64 5.11 -9.88
CA ASP A 301 7.58 5.24 -8.42
C ASP A 301 6.18 4.89 -7.91
N LYS A 302 6.13 4.11 -6.82
CA LYS A 302 4.88 3.69 -6.18
C LYS A 302 4.98 3.74 -4.67
N LEU A 303 3.93 4.21 -4.02
CA LEU A 303 3.71 4.02 -2.60
C LEU A 303 2.55 3.05 -2.43
N ILE A 304 2.81 1.95 -1.73
CA ILE A 304 1.85 0.86 -1.52
C ILE A 304 1.44 0.87 -0.06
N VAL A 305 0.22 1.32 0.22
CA VAL A 305 -0.38 1.19 1.56
C VAL A 305 -0.95 -0.21 1.69
N LYS A 306 -0.35 -1.02 2.55
CA LYS A 306 -0.76 -2.41 2.78
C LYS A 306 -2.04 -2.49 3.57
N ASN A 307 -2.87 -3.47 3.23
CA ASN A 307 -4.12 -3.78 3.96
C ASN A 307 -5.09 -2.60 4.08
N TYR A 308 -5.15 -1.74 3.06
CA TYR A 308 -6.16 -0.72 2.84
C TYR A 308 -7.54 -1.34 2.48
N GLN A 309 -8.11 -2.10 3.43
CA GLN A 309 -9.31 -2.92 3.22
C GLN A 309 -10.59 -2.10 2.93
N SER A 310 -10.67 -0.85 3.41
CA SER A 310 -11.80 0.03 3.08
C SER A 310 -11.40 1.51 3.09
N VAL A 311 -11.81 2.21 2.04
CA VAL A 311 -11.68 3.68 1.94
C VAL A 311 -12.50 4.39 3.01
N ALA A 312 -13.54 3.76 3.59
CA ALA A 312 -14.53 4.46 4.41
C ALA A 312 -14.21 4.59 5.91
N GLN A 313 -13.08 4.05 6.39
CA GLN A 313 -12.76 4.01 7.84
C GLN A 313 -11.29 4.28 8.16
N SER A 314 -10.52 4.75 7.18
CA SER A 314 -9.07 4.86 7.34
C SER A 314 -8.64 6.20 7.96
N GLY A 315 -9.51 7.22 7.98
CA GLY A 315 -9.13 8.57 8.42
C GLY A 315 -7.98 9.16 7.59
N ALA A 316 -7.73 8.59 6.40
CA ALA A 316 -6.60 8.86 5.56
C ALA A 316 -6.71 10.25 4.96
N VAL A 317 -5.59 10.96 4.95
CA VAL A 317 -5.46 12.19 4.18
C VAL A 317 -4.25 12.07 3.26
N ILE A 318 -4.49 12.06 1.95
CA ILE A 318 -3.43 12.29 0.96
C ILE A 318 -3.31 13.80 0.79
N GLY A 319 -2.21 14.36 1.27
CA GLY A 319 -1.85 15.76 1.11
C GLY A 319 -0.99 16.00 -0.12
N PHE A 320 -1.23 17.11 -0.82
CA PHE A 320 -0.49 17.51 -2.01
C PHE A 320 0.38 18.74 -1.74
N ARG A 321 1.32 19.00 -2.65
CA ARG A 321 2.27 20.12 -2.56
C ARG A 321 1.60 21.49 -2.48
N ASP A 322 0.43 21.67 -3.09
CA ASP A 322 -0.32 22.92 -3.10
C ASP A 322 -1.18 23.13 -1.83
N GLY A 323 -1.10 22.21 -0.86
CA GLY A 323 -1.87 22.23 0.37
C GLY A 323 -3.28 21.66 0.24
N SER A 324 -3.70 21.28 -0.97
CA SER A 324 -4.94 20.51 -1.14
C SER A 324 -4.80 19.11 -0.56
N THR A 325 -5.94 18.49 -0.25
CA THR A 325 -6.01 17.17 0.36
C THR A 325 -7.12 16.35 -0.26
N TRP A 326 -6.89 15.05 -0.39
CA TRP A 326 -7.95 14.06 -0.55
C TRP A 326 -8.21 13.41 0.79
N ASP A 327 -9.46 13.50 1.24
CA ASP A 327 -10.01 12.65 2.29
C ASP A 327 -10.39 11.29 1.70
N ASP A 328 -10.93 10.40 2.52
CA ASP A 328 -11.45 9.09 2.11
C ASP A 328 -12.33 9.14 0.84
N ALA A 329 -13.20 10.16 0.72
CA ALA A 329 -14.04 10.34 -0.47
C ALA A 329 -13.25 10.80 -1.70
N GLY A 330 -12.29 11.70 -1.51
CA GLY A 330 -11.34 12.13 -2.54
C GLY A 330 -10.43 11.00 -3.02
N ILE A 331 -9.97 10.13 -2.11
CA ILE A 331 -9.16 8.94 -2.43
C ILE A 331 -9.99 7.95 -3.24
N ALA A 332 -11.25 7.70 -2.85
CA ALA A 332 -12.16 6.86 -3.63
C ALA A 332 -12.40 7.43 -5.04
N ALA A 333 -12.65 8.74 -5.13
CA ALA A 333 -12.85 9.41 -6.42
C ALA A 333 -11.57 9.48 -7.27
N GLY A 334 -10.40 9.57 -6.64
CA GLY A 334 -9.09 9.62 -7.28
C GLY A 334 -8.53 8.24 -7.68
N ALA A 335 -8.92 7.18 -6.96
CA ALA A 335 -8.80 5.79 -7.43
C ALA A 335 -9.61 5.61 -8.73
N GLY A 336 -10.78 6.26 -8.78
CA GLY A 336 -11.45 6.63 -10.01
C GLY A 336 -12.10 5.46 -10.76
N PRO A 337 -12.60 5.73 -11.98
CA PRO A 337 -13.30 4.79 -12.85
C PRO A 337 -12.32 3.92 -13.67
N GLY A 338 -11.24 3.44 -13.04
CA GLY A 338 -10.22 2.63 -13.69
C GLY A 338 -10.51 1.14 -13.61
N ASN A 339 -9.81 0.32 -14.42
CA ASN A 339 -9.89 -1.14 -14.28
C ASN A 339 -9.13 -1.56 -13.02
N ASP A 340 -9.86 -1.90 -11.97
CA ASP A 340 -9.32 -2.23 -10.65
C ASP A 340 -9.32 -3.73 -10.36
N LEU A 341 -8.49 -4.13 -9.39
CA LEU A 341 -8.50 -5.47 -8.81
C LEU A 341 -8.85 -5.37 -7.33
N LEU A 342 -10.05 -5.81 -6.95
CA LEU A 342 -10.53 -5.85 -5.57
C LEU A 342 -10.55 -7.30 -5.09
N ILE A 343 -10.04 -7.54 -3.88
CA ILE A 343 -10.06 -8.86 -3.26
C ILE A 343 -10.51 -8.66 -1.82
N GLY A 344 -11.63 -9.25 -1.43
CA GLY A 344 -12.15 -9.27 -0.07
C GLY A 344 -11.35 -10.18 0.86
N SER A 345 -11.78 -10.23 2.09
CA SER A 345 -11.17 -10.94 3.21
C SER A 345 -11.81 -12.33 3.39
N ALA A 346 -11.78 -12.87 4.61
CA ALA A 346 -12.58 -14.05 4.96
C ALA A 346 -13.82 -13.67 5.80
N SER A 347 -14.13 -12.37 5.87
CA SER A 347 -15.26 -11.78 6.58
C SER A 347 -16.24 -11.19 5.58
N ALA A 348 -17.43 -10.76 6.02
CA ALA A 348 -18.36 -10.06 5.16
C ALA A 348 -17.80 -8.71 4.71
N ASP A 349 -17.63 -8.54 3.40
CA ASP A 349 -17.04 -7.36 2.78
C ASP A 349 -18.04 -6.56 1.93
N THR A 350 -17.70 -5.30 1.64
CA THR A 350 -18.42 -4.46 0.66
C THR A 350 -17.43 -3.96 -0.38
N LEU A 351 -17.62 -4.39 -1.62
CA LEU A 351 -16.64 -4.27 -2.71
C LEU A 351 -17.23 -3.51 -3.91
N PRO A 352 -17.14 -2.16 -3.91
CA PRO A 352 -17.52 -1.34 -5.06
C PRO A 352 -16.36 -1.17 -6.06
N GLY A 353 -16.53 -1.64 -7.29
CA GLY A 353 -15.60 -1.45 -8.44
C GLY A 353 -15.67 -0.07 -9.07
N LEU A 354 -16.84 0.57 -8.99
CA LEU A 354 -17.15 1.90 -9.52
C LEU A 354 -17.31 1.93 -11.04
N ALA A 355 -16.25 2.09 -11.81
CA ALA A 355 -16.36 2.17 -13.25
C ALA A 355 -15.03 1.74 -13.85
N GLY A 356 -15.03 1.32 -15.10
CA GLY A 356 -13.90 0.55 -15.63
C GLY A 356 -14.27 -0.92 -15.71
N ASN A 357 -13.37 -1.75 -16.25
CA ASN A 357 -13.57 -3.19 -16.34
C ASN A 357 -12.83 -3.85 -15.17
N ASP A 358 -13.55 -4.12 -14.10
CA ASP A 358 -13.00 -4.52 -12.82
C ASP A 358 -12.91 -6.03 -12.66
N GLN A 359 -11.99 -6.47 -11.81
CA GLN A 359 -11.92 -7.83 -11.31
C GLN A 359 -12.11 -7.80 -9.80
N ILE A 360 -13.23 -8.33 -9.34
CA ILE A 360 -13.63 -8.29 -7.93
C ILE A 360 -13.81 -9.71 -7.42
N ALA A 361 -13.12 -10.05 -6.33
CA ALA A 361 -13.26 -11.32 -5.63
C ALA A 361 -13.73 -11.09 -4.19
N GLY A 362 -14.89 -11.63 -3.80
CA GLY A 362 -15.41 -11.63 -2.43
C GLY A 362 -14.54 -12.44 -1.47
N ASN A 363 -14.16 -13.66 -1.90
CA ASN A 363 -13.50 -14.70 -1.11
C ASN A 363 -14.47 -15.46 -0.21
N ALA A 364 -14.37 -15.34 1.12
CA ALA A 364 -15.21 -16.08 2.05
C ALA A 364 -15.91 -15.09 2.95
N GLY A 365 -17.11 -15.42 3.42
CA GLY A 365 -17.96 -14.43 4.09
C GLY A 365 -19.14 -14.09 3.20
N ASN A 366 -20.07 -13.29 3.74
CA ASN A 366 -21.27 -12.89 3.02
C ASN A 366 -21.01 -11.51 2.42
N ASP A 367 -20.65 -11.47 1.14
CA ASP A 367 -20.11 -10.27 0.52
C ASP A 367 -21.14 -9.48 -0.27
N LEU A 368 -20.99 -8.16 -0.28
CA LEU A 368 -21.74 -7.25 -1.15
C LEU A 368 -20.81 -6.75 -2.26
N ILE A 369 -21.02 -7.24 -3.47
CA ILE A 369 -20.18 -6.97 -4.64
C ILE A 369 -20.94 -6.11 -5.65
N ASP A 370 -20.35 -4.98 -6.02
CA ASP A 370 -20.93 -4.02 -6.98
C ASP A 370 -19.86 -3.64 -8.00
N GLY A 371 -19.94 -4.19 -9.23
CA GLY A 371 -18.98 -3.88 -10.30
C GLY A 371 -19.01 -2.41 -10.69
N GLY A 372 -20.22 -1.86 -10.82
CA GLY A 372 -20.41 -0.50 -11.30
C GLY A 372 -20.43 -0.48 -12.83
N SER A 373 -19.92 0.58 -13.47
CA SER A 373 -20.03 0.73 -14.93
C SER A 373 -18.81 0.21 -15.70
N GLY A 374 -19.00 -0.82 -16.51
CA GLY A 374 -17.98 -1.31 -17.43
C GLY A 374 -18.26 -2.73 -17.86
N ASN A 375 -17.27 -3.59 -17.88
CA ASN A 375 -17.47 -5.01 -18.13
C ASN A 375 -16.68 -5.76 -17.08
N ASP A 376 -17.36 -6.10 -16.00
CA ASP A 376 -16.72 -6.54 -14.77
C ASP A 376 -16.70 -8.06 -14.65
N THR A 377 -15.72 -8.56 -13.88
CA THR A 377 -15.64 -9.96 -13.49
C THR A 377 -15.78 -10.04 -11.98
N LEU A 378 -16.92 -10.53 -11.51
CA LEU A 378 -17.30 -10.63 -10.10
C LEU A 378 -17.24 -12.08 -9.66
N ILE A 379 -16.54 -12.37 -8.57
CA ILE A 379 -16.28 -13.72 -8.10
C ILE A 379 -16.64 -13.78 -6.61
N GLY A 380 -17.66 -14.56 -6.25
CA GLY A 380 -18.00 -14.81 -4.84
C GLY A 380 -17.01 -15.79 -4.24
N ALA A 381 -17.14 -17.06 -4.64
CA ALA A 381 -16.34 -18.14 -4.08
C ALA A 381 -15.36 -18.90 -5.01
N ALA A 382 -14.50 -19.70 -4.39
CA ALA A 382 -13.13 -19.97 -4.86
C ALA A 382 -12.84 -21.30 -5.57
N ASP A 383 -13.85 -22.11 -5.90
CA ASP A 383 -13.61 -23.41 -6.53
C ASP A 383 -13.47 -23.36 -8.06
N TYR A 384 -13.44 -22.16 -8.67
CA TYR A 384 -13.10 -22.04 -10.10
C TYR A 384 -11.60 -22.01 -10.35
N SER A 385 -11.05 -23.12 -10.84
CA SER A 385 -9.64 -23.25 -11.21
C SER A 385 -9.13 -22.16 -12.17
N ALA A 386 -9.99 -21.54 -12.98
CA ALA A 386 -9.59 -20.48 -13.91
C ALA A 386 -9.28 -19.14 -13.22
N TYR A 387 -9.71 -18.94 -11.97
CA TYR A 387 -9.46 -17.72 -11.19
C TYR A 387 -8.54 -17.97 -9.99
N ALA A 388 -7.81 -19.09 -9.98
CA ALA A 388 -6.96 -19.48 -8.86
C ALA A 388 -5.85 -18.46 -8.52
N ASP A 389 -5.37 -17.69 -9.50
CA ASP A 389 -4.36 -16.65 -9.32
C ASP A 389 -4.90 -15.39 -8.61
N LEU A 390 -6.23 -15.20 -8.63
CA LEU A 390 -6.92 -14.10 -7.96
C LEU A 390 -7.19 -14.39 -6.48
N LEU A 391 -7.27 -15.67 -6.07
CA LEU A 391 -7.77 -16.07 -4.75
C LEU A 391 -6.68 -16.71 -3.89
N ALA A 392 -6.41 -16.15 -2.71
CA ALA A 392 -5.42 -16.69 -1.79
C ALA A 392 -5.93 -18.00 -1.15
N PRO A 393 -5.10 -19.05 -0.98
CA PRO A 393 -5.54 -20.35 -0.45
C PRO A 393 -6.24 -20.28 0.92
N ALA A 394 -5.87 -19.30 1.76
CA ALA A 394 -6.41 -19.14 3.12
C ALA A 394 -7.73 -18.35 3.17
N THR A 395 -8.10 -17.68 2.08
CA THR A 395 -9.36 -16.93 1.95
C THR A 395 -10.38 -17.66 1.07
N ARG A 396 -10.04 -18.86 0.59
CA ARG A 396 -11.00 -19.72 -0.12
C ARG A 396 -12.06 -20.19 0.86
N GLY A 397 -13.29 -19.80 0.62
CA GLY A 397 -14.44 -20.21 1.41
C GLY A 397 -15.72 -19.77 0.72
N ASN A 398 -16.80 -19.96 1.44
CA ASN A 398 -18.15 -19.92 0.93
C ASN A 398 -18.94 -18.90 1.77
N GLY A 399 -19.99 -18.31 1.23
CA GLY A 399 -20.88 -17.43 1.99
C GLY A 399 -22.04 -16.90 1.18
N ASP A 400 -23.04 -16.31 1.85
CA ASP A 400 -24.23 -15.81 1.14
C ASP A 400 -23.91 -14.48 0.46
N ASP A 401 -23.55 -14.52 -0.82
CA ASP A 401 -23.06 -13.36 -1.56
C ASP A 401 -24.18 -12.59 -2.27
N SER A 402 -24.00 -11.28 -2.40
CA SER A 402 -24.94 -10.36 -3.04
C SER A 402 -24.26 -9.53 -4.11
N TYR A 403 -24.73 -9.67 -5.35
CA TYR A 403 -24.22 -8.95 -6.52
C TYR A 403 -25.21 -7.86 -6.93
N LEU A 404 -24.77 -6.61 -6.97
CA LEU A 404 -25.60 -5.49 -7.42
C LEU A 404 -25.39 -5.23 -8.89
N PHE A 405 -26.49 -5.02 -9.63
CA PHE A 405 -26.45 -4.62 -11.02
C PHE A 405 -27.54 -3.59 -11.34
N ARG A 406 -27.20 -2.57 -12.14
CA ARG A 406 -28.05 -1.47 -12.61
C ARG A 406 -27.92 -1.30 -14.12
N ARG A 407 -28.89 -0.63 -14.74
CA ARG A 407 -28.77 -0.24 -16.17
C ARG A 407 -27.61 0.76 -16.33
N GLY A 408 -26.77 0.56 -17.34
CA GLY A 408 -25.52 1.31 -17.52
C GLY A 408 -24.28 0.60 -17.00
N ASP A 409 -24.44 -0.52 -16.29
CA ASP A 409 -23.33 -1.27 -15.70
C ASP A 409 -22.55 -2.08 -16.75
N GLY A 410 -23.15 -2.32 -17.93
CA GLY A 410 -22.48 -2.90 -19.10
C GLY A 410 -22.59 -4.42 -19.23
N ASN A 411 -21.48 -5.11 -19.50
CA ASN A 411 -21.48 -6.58 -19.72
C ASN A 411 -20.64 -7.33 -18.69
N ASP A 412 -21.30 -7.79 -17.64
CA ASP A 412 -20.63 -8.37 -16.49
C ASP A 412 -20.64 -9.90 -16.51
N THR A 413 -19.64 -10.47 -15.85
CA THR A 413 -19.53 -11.91 -15.61
C THR A 413 -19.49 -12.16 -14.12
N ILE A 414 -20.42 -12.98 -13.64
CA ILE A 414 -20.47 -13.42 -12.24
C ILE A 414 -20.11 -14.90 -12.20
N ALA A 415 -19.11 -15.23 -11.38
CA ALA A 415 -18.69 -16.60 -11.13
C ALA A 415 -18.80 -16.89 -9.65
N ASP A 416 -19.83 -17.64 -9.27
CA ASP A 416 -20.06 -18.03 -7.89
C ASP A 416 -20.28 -19.54 -7.85
N LEU A 417 -19.21 -20.28 -7.53
CA LEU A 417 -19.18 -21.74 -7.65
C LEU A 417 -18.94 -22.39 -6.30
N ASP A 418 -19.80 -22.05 -5.35
CA ASP A 418 -19.81 -22.65 -4.03
C ASP A 418 -20.37 -24.08 -3.93
N PRO A 419 -19.60 -25.07 -3.43
CA PRO A 419 -20.08 -26.44 -3.29
C PRO A 419 -21.03 -26.66 -2.09
N THR A 420 -21.29 -25.64 -1.26
CA THR A 420 -22.18 -25.72 -0.08
C THR A 420 -23.54 -25.11 -0.36
N ALA A 421 -24.53 -25.40 0.50
CA ALA A 421 -25.84 -24.77 0.41
C ALA A 421 -25.85 -23.42 1.15
N ASN A 422 -25.38 -22.37 0.48
CA ASN A 422 -25.57 -20.94 0.79
C ASN A 422 -26.67 -20.37 -0.10
N THR A 423 -26.94 -19.07 0.04
CA THR A 423 -27.85 -18.34 -0.83
C THR A 423 -27.18 -17.12 -1.44
N ASP A 424 -26.77 -17.28 -2.68
CA ASP A 424 -26.17 -16.25 -3.49
C ASP A 424 -27.26 -15.54 -4.32
N THR A 425 -27.15 -14.21 -4.35
CA THR A 425 -28.23 -13.34 -4.82
C THR A 425 -27.72 -12.34 -5.84
N LEU A 426 -28.21 -12.43 -7.07
CA LEU A 426 -28.10 -11.34 -8.02
C LEU A 426 -29.26 -10.37 -7.79
N ARG A 427 -28.97 -9.11 -7.47
CA ARG A 427 -29.96 -8.07 -7.24
C ARG A 427 -29.96 -7.06 -8.38
N LEU A 428 -31.04 -7.07 -9.16
CA LEU A 428 -31.29 -6.16 -10.27
C LEU A 428 -32.04 -4.92 -9.76
N ILE A 429 -31.40 -3.76 -9.89
CA ILE A 429 -31.91 -2.50 -9.33
C ILE A 429 -32.54 -1.65 -10.43
N GLY A 430 -33.83 -1.36 -10.29
CA GLY A 430 -34.57 -0.51 -11.22
C GLY A 430 -34.80 -1.13 -12.60
N ILE A 431 -34.62 -2.44 -12.73
CA ILE A 431 -34.82 -3.21 -13.97
C ILE A 431 -36.13 -3.98 -13.87
N ALA A 432 -36.96 -3.93 -14.91
CA ALA A 432 -38.23 -4.66 -14.92
C ALA A 432 -38.04 -6.09 -15.46
N PRO A 433 -38.66 -7.11 -14.83
CA PRO A 433 -38.50 -8.51 -15.23
C PRO A 433 -38.96 -8.82 -16.66
N GLU A 434 -39.88 -8.03 -17.21
CA GLU A 434 -40.40 -8.19 -18.58
C GLU A 434 -39.43 -7.68 -19.66
N GLU A 435 -38.42 -6.91 -19.28
CA GLU A 435 -37.41 -6.36 -20.19
C GLU A 435 -36.27 -7.35 -20.48
N LEU A 436 -36.23 -8.47 -19.75
CA LEU A 436 -35.13 -9.42 -19.78
C LEU A 436 -35.38 -10.58 -20.74
N SER A 437 -34.32 -11.05 -21.38
CA SER A 437 -34.30 -12.37 -22.01
C SER A 437 -33.16 -13.21 -21.46
N LEU A 438 -33.40 -14.51 -21.33
CA LEU A 438 -32.42 -15.44 -20.80
C LEU A 438 -32.04 -16.42 -21.91
N ARG A 439 -30.75 -16.76 -21.98
CA ARG A 439 -30.26 -17.81 -22.87
C ARG A 439 -29.17 -18.62 -22.21
N ILE A 440 -29.03 -19.86 -22.65
CA ILE A 440 -27.90 -20.70 -22.27
C ILE A 440 -26.70 -20.36 -23.15
N ALA A 441 -25.51 -20.32 -22.55
CA ALA A 441 -24.24 -20.10 -23.23
C ALA A 441 -23.16 -21.07 -22.72
N ASN A 442 -22.10 -21.24 -23.54
CA ASN A 442 -20.84 -21.91 -23.17
C ASN A 442 -21.01 -23.19 -22.33
N GLU A 443 -21.52 -24.26 -22.93
CA GLU A 443 -21.60 -25.56 -22.25
C GLU A 443 -20.20 -26.19 -22.12
N ARG A 444 -19.79 -26.47 -20.87
CA ARG A 444 -18.52 -27.11 -20.55
C ARG A 444 -18.78 -28.42 -19.84
N SER A 445 -18.48 -29.52 -20.52
CA SER A 445 -18.43 -30.85 -19.89
C SER A 445 -17.02 -31.12 -19.38
N GLY A 446 -16.90 -31.36 -18.08
CA GLY A 446 -15.65 -31.63 -17.39
C GLY A 446 -15.77 -32.76 -16.39
N TRP A 447 -14.67 -33.06 -15.71
CA TRP A 447 -14.61 -34.00 -14.61
C TRP A 447 -14.09 -33.25 -13.39
N ASP A 448 -14.92 -33.05 -12.37
CA ASP A 448 -14.56 -32.33 -11.14
C ASP A 448 -13.75 -33.19 -10.13
N GLY A 449 -13.32 -34.39 -10.55
CA GLY A 449 -12.64 -35.34 -9.68
C GLY A 449 -13.57 -36.32 -8.97
N ARG A 450 -14.90 -36.12 -9.03
CA ARG A 450 -15.92 -36.96 -8.38
C ARG A 450 -17.01 -37.43 -9.35
N THR A 451 -17.45 -36.59 -10.27
CA THR A 451 -18.47 -36.89 -11.30
C THR A 451 -18.19 -36.18 -12.63
N ALA A 452 -18.75 -36.69 -13.72
CA ALA A 452 -18.80 -35.96 -14.98
C ALA A 452 -19.80 -34.81 -14.83
N THR A 453 -19.31 -33.59 -14.83
CA THR A 453 -20.09 -32.38 -14.59
C THR A 453 -20.25 -31.60 -15.89
N THR A 454 -21.49 -31.34 -16.31
CA THR A 454 -21.75 -30.41 -17.43
C THR A 454 -22.31 -29.13 -16.85
N LEU A 455 -21.48 -28.08 -16.88
CA LEU A 455 -21.84 -26.73 -16.46
C LEU A 455 -22.20 -25.90 -17.69
N ALA A 456 -23.24 -25.08 -17.58
CA ALA A 456 -23.62 -24.12 -18.60
C ALA A 456 -23.79 -22.74 -17.98
N ASP A 457 -23.41 -21.71 -18.73
CA ASP A 457 -23.55 -20.32 -18.35
C ASP A 457 -24.99 -19.86 -18.65
N ILE A 458 -25.58 -19.02 -17.80
CA ILE A 458 -26.81 -18.28 -18.12
C ILE A 458 -26.40 -16.88 -18.53
N VAL A 459 -26.85 -16.42 -19.69
CA VAL A 459 -26.74 -15.01 -20.06
C VAL A 459 -28.11 -14.36 -19.93
N ILE A 460 -28.18 -13.32 -19.10
CA ILE A 460 -29.32 -12.43 -18.95
C ILE A 460 -29.05 -11.22 -19.84
N ASP A 461 -29.79 -11.10 -20.93
CA ASP A 461 -29.76 -9.92 -21.80
C ASP A 461 -30.77 -8.90 -21.27
N LEU A 462 -30.27 -7.69 -21.01
CA LEU A 462 -31.03 -6.58 -20.42
C LEU A 462 -31.55 -5.59 -21.49
N GLY A 463 -31.27 -5.88 -22.76
CA GLY A 463 -31.46 -4.98 -23.88
C GLY A 463 -30.33 -3.96 -24.02
N GLN A 464 -30.36 -3.18 -25.11
CA GLN A 464 -29.40 -2.10 -25.40
C GLN A 464 -27.91 -2.54 -25.49
N GLY A 465 -27.64 -3.84 -25.59
CA GLY A 465 -26.27 -4.38 -25.66
C GLY A 465 -25.61 -4.62 -24.30
N GLU A 466 -26.38 -4.64 -23.22
CA GLU A 466 -25.96 -4.95 -21.85
C GLU A 466 -26.36 -6.37 -21.45
N SER A 467 -25.53 -7.05 -20.67
CA SER A 467 -25.79 -8.42 -20.26
C SER A 467 -25.09 -8.82 -18.97
N ILE A 468 -25.63 -9.83 -18.31
CA ILE A 468 -25.01 -10.47 -17.16
C ILE A 468 -24.79 -11.94 -17.51
N THR A 469 -23.55 -12.40 -17.42
CA THR A 469 -23.19 -13.80 -17.62
C THR A 469 -22.98 -14.46 -16.26
N LEU A 470 -23.92 -15.32 -15.86
CA LEU A 470 -23.78 -16.17 -14.68
C LEU A 470 -23.03 -17.44 -15.09
N GLN A 471 -21.74 -17.49 -14.80
CA GLN A 471 -20.85 -18.55 -15.20
C GLN A 471 -21.11 -19.83 -14.41
N GLY A 472 -21.32 -20.95 -15.10
CA GLY A 472 -21.56 -22.24 -14.47
C GLY A 472 -22.85 -22.35 -13.65
N ALA A 473 -23.75 -21.37 -13.77
CA ALA A 473 -25.02 -21.31 -13.02
C ALA A 473 -25.95 -22.51 -13.25
N LEU A 474 -25.69 -23.35 -14.26
CA LEU A 474 -26.49 -24.54 -14.55
C LEU A 474 -25.65 -25.81 -14.56
N ASN A 475 -25.83 -26.64 -13.53
CA ASN A 475 -25.37 -28.03 -13.52
C ASN A 475 -26.41 -28.95 -14.20
N ARG A 476 -26.04 -29.55 -15.34
CA ARG A 476 -26.88 -30.47 -16.12
C ARG A 476 -26.73 -31.94 -15.72
N SER A 477 -25.81 -32.23 -14.81
CA SER A 477 -25.48 -33.58 -14.32
C SER A 477 -26.11 -33.92 -12.95
N GLY A 478 -26.86 -33.00 -12.36
CA GLY A 478 -27.66 -33.24 -11.15
C GLY A 478 -26.92 -33.12 -9.81
N ALA A 479 -25.63 -32.75 -9.80
CA ALA A 479 -24.94 -32.37 -8.57
C ALA A 479 -25.25 -30.89 -8.23
N ALA A 480 -25.45 -30.58 -6.95
CA ALA A 480 -25.50 -29.19 -6.49
C ALA A 480 -24.08 -28.63 -6.57
N THR A 481 -23.85 -27.66 -7.45
CA THR A 481 -22.60 -26.92 -7.54
C THR A 481 -22.98 -25.47 -7.71
N GLY A 482 -22.62 -24.67 -6.70
CA GLY A 482 -22.67 -23.21 -6.56
C GLY A 482 -23.27 -22.45 -7.70
N LYS A 483 -24.40 -21.83 -7.41
CA LYS A 483 -25.13 -21.05 -8.39
C LYS A 483 -25.61 -19.81 -7.69
N ILE A 484 -25.92 -18.79 -8.46
CA ILE A 484 -26.87 -17.79 -7.99
C ILE A 484 -28.23 -18.47 -7.76
N GLU A 485 -28.63 -18.71 -6.51
CA GLU A 485 -29.90 -19.38 -6.17
C GLU A 485 -31.11 -18.51 -6.48
N ARG A 486 -30.95 -17.19 -6.43
CA ARG A 486 -32.04 -16.25 -6.67
C ARG A 486 -31.62 -14.99 -7.41
N ILE A 487 -32.56 -14.46 -8.19
CA ILE A 487 -32.49 -13.13 -8.77
C ILE A 487 -33.57 -12.26 -8.13
N GLU A 488 -33.16 -11.18 -7.50
CA GLU A 488 -34.04 -10.23 -6.81
C GLU A 488 -34.21 -8.95 -7.63
N PHE A 489 -35.45 -8.49 -7.77
CA PHE A 489 -35.78 -7.24 -8.45
C PHE A 489 -36.17 -6.20 -7.41
N ALA A 490 -35.41 -5.11 -7.31
CA ALA A 490 -35.63 -4.08 -6.28
C ALA A 490 -35.62 -2.67 -6.88
N ALA A 491 -36.26 -1.73 -6.18
CA ALA A 491 -36.27 -0.32 -6.60
C ALA A 491 -34.95 0.41 -6.29
N SER A 492 -34.23 -0.04 -5.25
CA SER A 492 -32.92 0.45 -4.82
C SER A 492 -32.18 -0.66 -4.09
N ALA A 493 -30.86 -0.50 -3.87
CA ALA A 493 -30.03 -1.50 -3.18
C ALA A 493 -30.59 -1.90 -1.80
N ASP A 494 -31.11 -0.91 -1.04
CA ASP A 494 -31.65 -1.15 0.31
C ASP A 494 -33.16 -1.46 0.35
N ALA A 495 -33.87 -1.41 -0.78
CA ALA A 495 -35.31 -1.62 -0.80
C ALA A 495 -35.67 -3.09 -0.91
N GLU A 496 -36.62 -3.57 -0.11
CA GLU A 496 -37.13 -4.95 -0.19
C GLU A 496 -37.44 -5.39 -1.63
N PRO A 497 -37.13 -6.66 -2.00
CA PRO A 497 -37.34 -7.14 -3.34
C PRO A 497 -38.84 -7.16 -3.68
N THR A 498 -39.16 -6.63 -4.84
CA THR A 498 -40.51 -6.62 -5.42
C THR A 498 -40.88 -7.95 -6.07
N LEU A 499 -39.87 -8.68 -6.55
CA LEU A 499 -40.00 -9.99 -7.16
C LEU A 499 -38.70 -10.77 -6.92
N ILE A 500 -38.83 -12.08 -6.73
CA ILE A 500 -37.71 -13.00 -6.57
C ILE A 500 -37.91 -14.12 -7.59
N TRP A 501 -36.91 -14.37 -8.43
CA TRP A 501 -36.83 -15.57 -9.25
C TRP A 501 -35.93 -16.58 -8.56
N THR A 502 -36.45 -17.77 -8.32
CA THR A 502 -35.69 -18.91 -7.79
C THR A 502 -35.16 -19.79 -8.93
N GLU A 503 -34.28 -20.75 -8.64
CA GLU A 503 -33.82 -21.71 -9.65
C GLU A 503 -34.98 -22.37 -10.46
N PRO A 504 -36.08 -22.86 -9.84
CA PRO A 504 -37.26 -23.32 -10.58
C PRO A 504 -37.84 -22.29 -11.57
N ASP A 505 -37.89 -21.01 -11.17
CA ASP A 505 -38.41 -19.94 -12.03
C ASP A 505 -37.47 -19.66 -13.20
N LEU A 506 -36.15 -19.66 -12.96
CA LEU A 506 -35.12 -19.52 -13.99
C LEU A 506 -35.20 -20.66 -15.02
N ARG A 507 -35.34 -21.90 -14.54
CA ARG A 507 -35.52 -23.08 -15.41
C ARG A 507 -36.78 -22.97 -16.25
N ALA A 508 -37.90 -22.55 -15.64
CA ALA A 508 -39.15 -22.34 -16.36
C ALA A 508 -39.03 -21.25 -17.44
N LYS A 509 -38.30 -20.17 -17.15
CA LYS A 509 -38.06 -19.06 -18.10
C LYS A 509 -37.14 -19.46 -19.25
N LEU A 510 -36.11 -20.25 -18.99
CA LEU A 510 -35.21 -20.78 -20.02
C LEU A 510 -35.91 -21.79 -20.96
N LEU A 511 -37.03 -22.38 -20.52
CA LEU A 511 -37.86 -23.30 -21.32
C LEU A 511 -39.03 -22.60 -22.05
N ALA A 512 -39.19 -21.30 -21.86
CA ALA A 512 -40.26 -20.50 -22.44
C ALA A 512 -39.69 -19.51 -23.46
N GLY A 513 -40.25 -19.52 -24.68
CA GLY A 513 -40.00 -18.52 -25.70
C GLY A 513 -40.61 -17.17 -25.32
N SER A 514 -39.97 -16.10 -25.77
CA SER A 514 -40.36 -14.71 -25.59
C SER A 514 -40.77 -14.08 -26.91
N ALA A 515 -40.93 -12.76 -26.95
CA ALA A 515 -41.15 -12.03 -28.20
C ALA A 515 -39.86 -11.79 -29.01
N ALA A 516 -38.70 -12.20 -28.49
CA ALA A 516 -37.41 -12.12 -29.16
C ALA A 516 -36.98 -13.49 -29.70
N ASP A 517 -35.99 -13.52 -30.59
CA ASP A 517 -35.40 -14.77 -31.07
C ASP A 517 -34.75 -15.53 -29.90
N ASN A 518 -35.08 -16.82 -29.74
CA ASN A 518 -34.60 -17.61 -28.59
C ASN A 518 -33.92 -18.92 -29.04
N ASP A 519 -32.92 -19.35 -28.28
CA ASP A 519 -32.36 -20.69 -28.37
C ASP A 519 -32.70 -21.44 -27.08
N ILE A 520 -33.75 -22.26 -27.15
CA ILE A 520 -34.37 -22.96 -26.02
C ILE A 520 -33.81 -24.37 -25.95
N GLN A 521 -33.12 -24.71 -24.85
CA GLN A 521 -32.50 -26.02 -24.67
C GLN A 521 -33.08 -26.75 -23.43
N GLY A 522 -33.67 -27.93 -23.65
CA GLY A 522 -34.24 -28.80 -22.61
C GLY A 522 -33.18 -29.50 -21.75
N TRP A 523 -33.59 -29.92 -20.55
CA TRP A 523 -32.77 -30.42 -19.44
C TRP A 523 -32.57 -31.94 -19.43
N GLY A 524 -33.17 -32.69 -20.35
CA GLY A 524 -33.01 -34.15 -20.43
C GLY A 524 -33.95 -34.93 -19.50
N ASP A 525 -34.81 -34.26 -18.74
CA ASP A 525 -35.96 -34.85 -18.04
C ASP A 525 -37.25 -34.66 -18.86
N ALA A 526 -38.43 -34.85 -18.27
CA ALA A 526 -39.71 -34.59 -18.93
C ALA A 526 -39.92 -33.06 -19.15
N ASP A 527 -39.22 -32.49 -20.12
CA ASP A 527 -39.23 -31.06 -20.39
C ASP A 527 -40.50 -30.62 -21.11
N ARG A 528 -41.01 -29.46 -20.73
CA ARG A 528 -42.02 -28.75 -21.50
C ARG A 528 -41.42 -27.46 -22.05
N ILE A 529 -41.35 -27.37 -23.38
CA ILE A 529 -40.81 -26.23 -24.11
C ILE A 529 -41.99 -25.49 -24.74
N ASP A 530 -42.27 -24.28 -24.26
CA ASP A 530 -43.35 -23.43 -24.79
C ASP A 530 -42.73 -22.38 -25.74
N GLY A 531 -43.16 -22.32 -27.00
CA GLY A 531 -42.67 -21.38 -28.02
C GLY A 531 -43.14 -19.94 -27.82
N GLY A 532 -42.39 -19.01 -28.42
CA GLY A 532 -42.59 -17.55 -28.35
C GLY A 532 -43.12 -16.98 -29.67
N ALA A 533 -43.04 -15.66 -29.82
CA ALA A 533 -43.41 -14.96 -31.06
C ALA A 533 -42.18 -14.58 -31.91
N GLY A 534 -40.97 -14.99 -31.52
CA GLY A 534 -39.72 -14.75 -32.26
C GLY A 534 -39.32 -15.97 -33.10
N ASN A 535 -38.10 -15.95 -33.67
CA ASN A 535 -37.52 -17.15 -34.29
C ASN A 535 -36.87 -18.02 -33.21
N GLU A 536 -37.27 -19.30 -33.13
CA GLU A 536 -36.80 -20.17 -32.05
C GLU A 536 -36.03 -21.41 -32.55
N SER A 537 -34.82 -21.59 -32.00
CA SER A 537 -34.04 -22.84 -32.07
C SER A 537 -34.35 -23.67 -30.82
N ARG A 538 -34.76 -24.94 -30.98
CA ARG A 538 -35.16 -25.81 -29.86
C ARG A 538 -34.33 -27.10 -29.84
N ARG A 539 -33.60 -27.34 -28.73
CA ARG A 539 -32.66 -28.47 -28.54
C ARG A 539 -32.95 -29.21 -27.24
N TRP A 540 -32.67 -30.51 -27.13
CA TRP A 540 -32.77 -31.26 -25.86
C TRP A 540 -31.87 -32.50 -25.86
N GLN A 541 -31.52 -32.99 -24.67
CA GLN A 541 -30.71 -34.20 -24.46
C GLN A 541 -31.60 -35.42 -24.11
N ASP A 542 -31.08 -36.65 -24.30
CA ASP A 542 -31.80 -37.90 -24.05
C ASP A 542 -31.98 -38.15 -22.53
N GLY A 543 -33.22 -38.40 -22.09
CA GLY A 543 -33.50 -38.88 -20.72
C GLY A 543 -34.98 -38.88 -20.31
N GLY A 544 -35.85 -38.05 -20.92
CA GLY A 544 -37.29 -37.99 -20.62
C GLY A 544 -38.19 -37.54 -21.80
N PRO A 545 -39.53 -37.64 -21.68
CA PRO A 545 -40.48 -37.21 -22.71
C PRO A 545 -40.57 -35.68 -22.82
N VAL A 546 -40.41 -35.13 -24.02
CA VAL A 546 -40.48 -33.67 -24.28
C VAL A 546 -41.84 -33.28 -24.88
N ASP A 547 -42.51 -32.28 -24.28
CA ASP A 547 -43.72 -31.62 -24.82
C ASP A 547 -43.33 -30.26 -25.42
N ILE A 548 -43.40 -30.12 -26.75
CA ILE A 548 -43.09 -28.87 -27.46
C ILE A 548 -44.40 -28.21 -27.89
N ARG A 549 -44.66 -26.99 -27.42
CA ARG A 549 -45.83 -26.20 -27.78
C ARG A 549 -45.44 -25.01 -28.64
N PHE A 550 -46.30 -24.68 -29.60
CA PHE A 550 -46.09 -23.58 -30.54
C PHE A 550 -47.04 -22.43 -30.18
N ALA A 551 -46.54 -21.19 -30.25
CA ALA A 551 -47.41 -20.02 -30.18
C ALA A 551 -48.18 -19.87 -31.51
N ALA A 552 -49.30 -19.16 -31.48
CA ALA A 552 -50.13 -18.96 -32.68
C ALA A 552 -49.44 -18.12 -33.78
N ASN A 553 -48.39 -17.37 -33.43
CA ASN A 553 -47.66 -16.43 -34.28
C ASN A 553 -46.15 -16.72 -34.29
N ASP A 554 -45.78 -18.01 -34.25
CA ASP A 554 -44.39 -18.46 -34.32
C ASP A 554 -43.86 -18.23 -35.76
N ASP A 555 -42.90 -17.32 -35.93
CA ASP A 555 -42.47 -16.80 -37.24
C ASP A 555 -41.60 -17.81 -38.03
N ALA A 556 -40.75 -18.59 -37.33
CA ALA A 556 -40.00 -19.74 -37.86
C ALA A 556 -39.33 -20.55 -36.72
N PHE A 557 -39.30 -21.88 -36.83
CA PHE A 557 -38.68 -22.75 -35.83
C PHE A 557 -37.77 -23.84 -36.42
N GLU A 558 -36.72 -24.20 -35.66
CA GLU A 558 -35.86 -25.36 -35.94
C GLU A 558 -35.80 -26.29 -34.72
N VAL A 559 -36.16 -27.57 -34.92
CA VAL A 559 -36.14 -28.60 -33.87
C VAL A 559 -34.98 -29.54 -34.13
N ARG A 560 -33.98 -29.57 -33.23
CA ARG A 560 -32.82 -30.46 -33.34
C ARG A 560 -32.70 -31.35 -32.11
N ARG A 561 -32.78 -32.66 -32.33
CA ARG A 561 -32.38 -33.66 -31.34
C ARG A 561 -30.84 -33.75 -31.32
N THR A 562 -30.22 -33.43 -30.20
CA THR A 562 -28.76 -33.60 -30.00
C THR A 562 -28.49 -34.95 -29.36
N ALA A 563 -27.57 -35.72 -29.94
CA ALA A 563 -27.20 -37.08 -29.52
C ALA A 563 -26.30 -37.08 -28.28
#